data_AF-A0A4U0EWN9-F1
#
_entry.id   AF-A0A4U0EWN9-F1
#
_cell.length_a   1.000
_cell.length_b   1.000
_cell.length_c   1.000
_cell.angle_alpha   90.00
_cell.angle_beta   90.00
_cell.angle_gamma   90.00
#
_symmetry.space_group_name_H-M   'P 1'
#
loop_
_entity.id
_entity.type
_entity.pdbx_description
1 polymer ?
#
loop_
_entity_poly.entity_id
_entity_poly.type
_entity_poly.pdbx_seq_one_letter_code
_entity_poly.pdbx_strand_id
1 'polypeptide(L)'
;MKDWKDIEWIFEKDGALRDIYVQNATISDWKKVVNLLNSDYKLTFGACEDNLTNKIDFEYVEKMFADETGELERKSATIDLNGIIVKSYFFLEDQIEFDLWPEDIKTENELNFVLNFLSSLSSKLKKEVTLCGENQPEFPLIKIDTKNEIEKILTEKDAENLWKKSDQNVNRFTKLKSKIIMKFFPKLFEKKVLESANGEYKSTPKEKNVR
;
A
#
# COMPACT_ATOMS: atom_id res chain seq x y z
N MET A 1 2.10 12.59 -20.19
CA MET A 1 0.80 12.31 -19.52
C MET A 1 0.61 10.81 -19.60
N LYS A 2 0.38 10.15 -18.46
CA LYS A 2 0.21 8.70 -18.44
C LYS A 2 -1.23 8.40 -18.84
N ASP A 3 -1.45 7.49 -19.78
CA ASP A 3 -2.80 7.18 -20.23
C ASP A 3 -3.54 6.42 -19.13
N TRP A 4 -4.62 7.00 -18.61
CA TRP A 4 -5.50 6.35 -17.63
C TRP A 4 -5.95 4.97 -18.11
N LYS A 5 -6.15 4.79 -19.42
CA LYS A 5 -6.54 3.50 -20.00
C LYS A 5 -5.52 2.39 -19.81
N ASP A 6 -4.24 2.73 -19.70
CA ASP A 6 -3.18 1.75 -19.46
C ASP A 6 -2.99 1.45 -17.96
N ILE A 7 -3.68 2.17 -17.07
CA ILE A 7 -3.49 2.14 -15.61
C ILE A 7 -4.75 1.68 -14.87
N GLU A 8 -5.95 1.92 -15.43
CA GLU A 8 -7.23 1.64 -14.76
C GLU A 8 -7.37 0.17 -14.31
N TRP A 9 -6.63 -0.75 -14.93
CA TRP A 9 -6.54 -2.16 -14.54
C TRP A 9 -6.05 -2.39 -13.09
N ILE A 10 -5.22 -1.47 -12.53
CA ILE A 10 -4.76 -1.54 -11.13
C ILE A 10 -5.95 -1.43 -10.17
N PHE A 11 -7.01 -0.71 -10.57
CA PHE A 11 -8.15 -0.35 -9.74
C PHE A 11 -9.43 -1.09 -10.14
N GLU A 12 -9.30 -2.28 -10.73
CA GLU A 12 -10.44 -3.14 -11.01
C GLU A 12 -11.20 -3.54 -9.73
N LYS A 13 -12.53 -3.66 -9.85
CA LYS A 13 -13.41 -4.21 -8.83
C LYS A 13 -13.25 -5.74 -8.75
N ASP A 14 -12.17 -6.18 -8.12
CA ASP A 14 -11.83 -7.58 -7.90
C ASP A 14 -12.24 -8.11 -6.52
N GLY A 15 -12.71 -7.21 -5.64
CA GLY A 15 -13.12 -7.52 -4.27
C GLY A 15 -11.99 -7.49 -3.25
N ALA A 16 -10.76 -7.16 -3.67
CA ALA A 16 -9.60 -6.99 -2.81
C ALA A 16 -9.31 -5.48 -2.59
N LEU A 17 -8.63 -5.17 -1.50
CA LEU A 17 -8.10 -3.82 -1.25
C LEU A 17 -6.85 -3.53 -2.08
N ARG A 18 -6.40 -2.28 -2.01
CA ARG A 18 -5.05 -1.88 -2.42
C ARG A 18 -4.34 -1.30 -1.22
N ASP A 19 -3.10 -1.75 -1.05
CA ASP A 19 -2.33 -1.43 0.15
C ASP A 19 -1.18 -0.51 -0.25
N ILE A 20 -1.00 0.56 0.51
CA ILE A 20 0.11 1.48 0.40
C ILE A 20 1.08 1.15 1.53
N TYR A 21 2.30 0.79 1.18
CA TYR A 21 3.34 0.44 2.15
C TYR A 21 4.50 1.43 2.18
N VAL A 22 5.00 1.67 3.39
CA VAL A 22 6.37 2.10 3.65
C VAL A 22 7.04 1.05 4.52
N GLN A 23 7.95 0.29 3.92
CA GLN A 23 8.66 -0.81 4.58
C GLN A 23 9.86 -0.29 5.39
N ASN A 24 10.30 -1.10 6.37
CA ASN A 24 11.40 -0.76 7.27
C ASN A 24 11.18 0.61 7.94
N ALA A 25 9.95 0.87 8.37
CA ALA A 25 9.58 2.05 9.10
C ALA A 25 10.21 2.02 10.51
N THR A 26 10.21 3.19 11.14
CA THR A 26 10.60 3.34 12.53
C THR A 26 9.50 4.12 13.24
N ILE A 27 9.48 4.08 14.56
CA ILE A 27 8.58 4.94 15.35
C ILE A 27 8.73 6.42 15.00
N SER A 28 9.96 6.87 14.66
CA SER A 28 10.21 8.23 14.19
C SER A 28 9.58 8.52 12.84
N ASP A 29 9.46 7.53 11.95
CA ASP A 29 8.80 7.69 10.66
C ASP A 29 7.28 7.74 10.84
N TRP A 30 6.72 6.88 11.68
CA TRP A 30 5.32 6.99 12.09
C TRP A 30 4.99 8.37 12.66
N LYS A 31 5.85 8.94 13.53
CA LYS A 31 5.67 10.30 14.04
C LYS A 31 5.64 11.34 12.94
N LYS A 32 6.51 11.22 11.92
CA LYS A 32 6.53 12.15 10.77
C LYS A 32 5.26 12.02 9.92
N VAL A 33 4.78 10.80 9.71
CA VAL A 33 3.53 10.53 8.97
C VAL A 33 2.35 11.09 9.74
N VAL A 34 2.21 10.80 11.04
CA VAL A 34 1.11 11.33 11.86
C VAL A 34 1.12 12.85 11.86
N ASN A 35 2.29 13.49 11.97
CA ASN A 35 2.38 14.94 11.88
C ASN A 35 1.92 15.48 10.51
N LEU A 36 2.30 14.81 9.41
CA LEU A 36 1.85 15.17 8.05
C LEU A 36 0.33 15.01 7.92
N LEU A 37 -0.22 13.88 8.37
CA LEU A 37 -1.65 13.60 8.30
C LEU A 37 -2.46 14.63 9.10
N ASN A 38 -2.03 14.93 10.33
CA ASN A 38 -2.69 15.88 11.22
C ASN A 38 -2.62 17.34 10.73
N SER A 39 -1.64 17.69 9.87
CA SER A 39 -1.47 19.06 9.36
C SER A 39 -2.16 19.27 8.03
N ASP A 40 -2.07 18.30 7.11
CA ASP A 40 -2.35 18.52 5.70
C ASP A 40 -3.62 17.80 5.22
N TYR A 41 -4.16 16.88 6.03
CA TYR A 41 -5.27 16.02 5.63
C TYR A 41 -6.45 16.11 6.58
N LYS A 42 -7.66 16.02 6.01
CA LYS A 42 -8.88 15.80 6.78
C LYS A 42 -8.93 14.32 7.16
N LEU A 43 -9.02 14.04 8.45
CA LEU A 43 -9.08 12.68 8.95
C LEU A 43 -9.95 12.54 10.19
N THR A 44 -10.31 11.29 10.49
CA THR A 44 -10.83 10.88 11.80
C THR A 44 -9.93 9.81 12.41
N PHE A 45 -9.85 9.78 13.74
CA PHE A 45 -9.08 8.82 14.52
C PHE A 45 -9.89 8.31 15.71
N GLY A 46 -10.01 6.99 15.86
CA GLY A 46 -10.76 6.34 16.94
C GLY A 46 -11.03 4.85 16.70
N ALA A 47 -11.88 4.28 17.54
CA ALA A 47 -12.33 2.88 17.47
C ALA A 47 -13.82 2.83 17.07
N CYS A 48 -14.17 2.04 16.04
CA CYS A 48 -15.54 1.73 15.63
C CYS A 48 -16.57 2.88 15.75
N GLU A 49 -16.43 3.94 14.94
CA GLU A 49 -17.35 5.10 14.79
C GLU A 49 -17.62 5.95 16.05
N ASP A 50 -17.30 5.45 17.24
CA ASP A 50 -17.45 6.14 18.51
C ASP A 50 -16.18 6.91 18.89
N ASN A 51 -16.36 8.03 19.59
CA ASN A 51 -15.26 8.86 20.13
C ASN A 51 -14.23 9.30 19.08
N LEU A 52 -14.65 9.50 17.83
CA LEU A 52 -13.77 9.96 16.76
C LEU A 52 -13.25 11.37 17.04
N THR A 53 -11.94 11.51 16.88
CA THR A 53 -11.24 12.80 16.93
C THR A 53 -10.77 13.17 15.52
N ASN A 54 -10.52 14.44 15.25
CA ASN A 54 -10.05 14.90 13.93
C ASN A 54 -8.52 14.93 13.81
N LYS A 55 -7.82 14.35 14.78
CA LYS A 55 -6.35 14.27 14.83
C LYS A 55 -5.94 12.95 15.45
N ILE A 56 -4.91 12.35 14.89
CA ILE A 56 -4.27 11.15 15.45
C ILE A 56 -3.48 11.58 16.70
N ASP A 57 -3.75 10.92 17.82
CA ASP A 57 -2.94 11.02 19.03
C ASP A 57 -1.73 10.08 18.92
N PHE A 58 -0.57 10.65 18.59
CA PHE A 58 0.65 9.86 18.40
C PHE A 58 1.14 9.19 19.69
N GLU A 59 0.94 9.80 20.86
CA GLU A 59 1.36 9.19 22.13
C GLU A 59 0.54 7.94 22.42
N TYR A 60 -0.74 7.94 22.06
CA TYR A 60 -1.58 6.75 22.14
C TYR A 60 -1.11 5.66 21.16
N VAL A 61 -0.80 6.02 19.91
CA VAL A 61 -0.28 5.09 18.89
C VAL A 61 1.05 4.46 19.35
N GLU A 62 1.96 5.25 19.89
CA GLU A 62 3.24 4.75 20.42
C GLU A 62 3.02 3.75 21.57
N LYS A 63 2.07 4.02 22.47
CA LYS A 63 1.67 3.06 23.52
C LYS A 63 1.05 1.80 22.95
N MET A 64 0.23 1.90 21.89
CA MET A 64 -0.37 0.73 21.23
C MET A 64 0.70 -0.21 20.65
N PHE A 65 1.75 0.33 20.03
CA PHE A 65 2.83 -0.50 19.49
C PHE A 65 3.61 -1.24 20.58
N ALA A 66 3.77 -0.63 21.75
CA ALA A 66 4.44 -1.24 22.90
C ALA A 66 3.56 -2.21 23.71
N ASP A 67 2.26 -2.29 23.40
CA ASP A 67 1.33 -3.14 24.15
C ASP A 67 1.41 -4.60 23.73
N GLU A 68 2.00 -5.42 24.60
CA GLU A 68 2.08 -6.87 24.43
C GLU A 68 0.89 -7.61 25.09
N THR A 69 0.07 -6.95 25.90
CA THR A 69 -1.07 -7.57 26.59
C THR A 69 -2.32 -7.61 25.71
N GLY A 70 -2.43 -6.66 24.78
CA GLY A 70 -3.59 -6.50 23.90
C GLY A 70 -4.80 -5.89 24.62
N GLU A 71 -4.60 -5.28 25.78
CA GLU A 71 -5.64 -4.62 26.56
C GLU A 71 -5.96 -3.21 26.03
N LEU A 72 -5.02 -2.56 25.32
CA LEU A 72 -5.30 -1.26 24.72
C LEU A 72 -6.29 -1.38 23.57
N GLU A 73 -7.28 -0.48 23.57
CA GLU A 73 -8.24 -0.37 22.48
C GLU A 73 -7.52 -0.02 21.17
N ARG A 74 -7.73 -0.85 20.14
CA ARG A 74 -7.17 -0.60 18.82
C ARG A 74 -7.92 0.54 18.13
N LYS A 75 -7.17 1.55 17.71
CA LYS A 75 -7.69 2.69 16.95
C LYS A 75 -7.18 2.64 15.51
N SER A 76 -7.92 3.29 14.62
CA SER A 76 -7.57 3.46 13.21
C SER A 76 -7.70 4.92 12.81
N ALA A 77 -7.00 5.31 11.74
CA ALA A 77 -7.19 6.59 11.09
C ALA A 77 -7.97 6.38 9.78
N THR A 78 -8.92 7.26 9.50
CA THR A 78 -9.62 7.36 8.21
C THR A 78 -9.30 8.71 7.60
N ILE A 79 -8.61 8.71 6.46
CA ILE A 79 -8.11 9.88 5.75
C ILE A 79 -8.97 10.11 4.50
N ASP A 80 -9.42 11.35 4.30
CA ASP A 80 -10.25 11.77 3.16
C ASP A 80 -9.36 12.45 2.09
N LEU A 81 -9.13 11.76 0.98
CA LEU A 81 -8.42 12.26 -0.19
C LEU A 81 -9.42 12.74 -1.25
N ASN A 82 -10.17 13.80 -0.93
CA ASN A 82 -11.20 14.39 -1.79
C ASN A 82 -12.29 13.38 -2.21
N GLY A 83 -12.78 12.58 -1.25
CA GLY A 83 -13.83 11.57 -1.47
C GLY A 83 -13.30 10.14 -1.61
N ILE A 84 -12.00 9.96 -1.80
CA ILE A 84 -11.34 8.64 -1.73
C ILE A 84 -10.97 8.38 -0.27
N ILE A 85 -11.42 7.25 0.28
CA ILE A 85 -11.18 6.92 1.68
C ILE A 85 -9.95 6.02 1.79
N VAL A 86 -8.96 6.51 2.52
CA VAL A 86 -7.75 5.77 2.87
C VAL A 86 -7.76 5.47 4.35
N LYS A 87 -7.56 4.22 4.75
CA LYS A 87 -7.52 3.80 6.16
C LYS A 87 -6.11 3.46 6.57
N SER A 88 -5.76 3.70 7.83
CA SER A 88 -4.53 3.19 8.42
C SER A 88 -4.85 2.51 9.74
N TYR A 89 -4.33 1.30 9.89
CA TYR A 89 -4.41 0.53 11.11
C TYR A 89 -3.01 0.44 11.72
N PHE A 90 -2.88 0.86 12.98
CA PHE A 90 -1.58 0.92 13.67
C PHE A 90 -1.22 -0.45 14.24
N PHE A 91 -0.90 -1.41 13.36
CA PHE A 91 -0.58 -2.79 13.76
C PHE A 91 0.90 -3.06 13.99
N LEU A 92 1.77 -2.51 13.13
CA LEU A 92 3.20 -2.80 13.13
C LEU A 92 4.01 -1.49 13.20
N GLU A 93 4.97 -1.42 14.12
CA GLU A 93 5.82 -0.24 14.26
C GLU A 93 6.86 -0.11 13.12
N ASP A 94 7.20 -1.22 12.48
CA ASP A 94 8.23 -1.33 11.44
C ASP A 94 7.65 -1.31 10.01
N GLN A 95 6.34 -1.16 9.88
CA GLN A 95 5.65 -1.04 8.60
C GLN A 95 4.52 -0.02 8.70
N ILE A 96 4.54 0.96 7.79
CA ILE A 96 3.40 1.89 7.63
C ILE A 96 2.53 1.33 6.51
N GLU A 97 1.26 1.16 6.81
CA GLU A 97 0.26 0.60 5.89
C GLU A 97 -0.95 1.52 5.81
N PHE A 98 -1.47 1.65 4.59
CA PHE A 98 -2.77 2.23 4.34
C PHE A 98 -3.56 1.41 3.33
N ASP A 99 -4.85 1.28 3.58
CA ASP A 99 -5.77 0.54 2.70
C ASP A 99 -6.68 1.51 1.95
N LEU A 100 -6.97 1.23 0.69
CA LEU A 100 -8.01 1.92 -0.07
C LEU A 100 -8.80 0.95 -0.93
N TRP A 101 -10.06 1.32 -1.20
CA TRP A 101 -10.89 0.58 -2.14
C TRP A 101 -10.52 0.96 -3.57
N PRO A 102 -10.15 -0.01 -4.43
CA PRO A 102 -9.86 0.29 -5.83
C PRO A 102 -11.08 0.92 -6.54
N GLU A 103 -12.29 0.58 -6.10
CA GLU A 103 -13.54 1.13 -6.64
C GLU A 103 -13.69 2.65 -6.49
N ASP A 104 -12.93 3.29 -5.60
CA ASP A 104 -12.95 4.74 -5.42
C ASP A 104 -12.15 5.48 -6.51
N ILE A 105 -11.38 4.76 -7.32
CA ILE A 105 -10.50 5.32 -8.37
C ILE A 105 -11.04 4.96 -9.76
N LYS A 106 -11.73 5.91 -10.40
CA LYS A 106 -12.43 5.72 -11.69
C LYS A 106 -11.90 6.62 -12.79
N THR A 107 -11.06 7.59 -12.43
CA THR A 107 -10.57 8.65 -13.31
C THR A 107 -9.10 8.96 -13.05
N GLU A 108 -8.45 9.56 -14.04
CA GLU A 108 -7.08 10.09 -13.91
C GLU A 108 -6.95 11.09 -12.74
N ASN A 109 -8.01 11.88 -12.47
CA ASN A 109 -7.99 12.86 -11.40
C ASN A 109 -7.96 12.20 -10.01
N GLU A 110 -8.74 11.14 -9.81
CA GLU A 110 -8.71 10.35 -8.56
C GLU A 110 -7.37 9.63 -8.38
N LEU A 111 -6.79 9.09 -9.47
CA LEU A 111 -5.44 8.55 -9.47
C LEU A 111 -4.42 9.60 -9.02
N ASN A 112 -4.53 10.84 -9.51
CA ASN A 112 -3.61 11.91 -9.14
C ASN A 112 -3.70 12.26 -7.64
N PHE A 113 -4.88 12.16 -7.01
CA PHE A 113 -4.99 12.33 -5.56
C PHE A 113 -4.20 11.26 -4.80
N VAL A 114 -4.28 9.99 -5.23
CA VAL A 114 -3.50 8.89 -4.64
C VAL A 114 -2.00 9.09 -4.89
N LEU A 115 -1.58 9.44 -6.12
CA LEU A 115 -0.17 9.68 -6.44
C LEU A 115 0.43 10.83 -5.62
N ASN A 116 -0.34 11.90 -5.39
CA ASN A 116 0.08 13.02 -4.55
C ASN A 116 0.22 12.60 -3.09
N PHE A 117 -0.65 11.73 -2.60
CA PHE A 117 -0.55 11.16 -1.26
C PHE A 117 0.73 10.32 -1.10
N LEU A 118 1.00 9.38 -2.02
CA LEU A 118 2.24 8.58 -2.04
C LEU A 118 3.48 9.48 -2.11
N SER A 119 3.45 10.52 -2.95
CA SER A 119 4.55 11.48 -3.09
C SER A 119 4.78 12.28 -1.82
N SER A 120 3.72 12.67 -1.12
CA SER A 120 3.80 13.38 0.15
C SER A 120 4.44 12.53 1.24
N LEU A 121 4.02 11.26 1.35
CA LEU A 121 4.62 10.27 2.25
C LEU A 121 6.11 10.07 1.91
N SER A 122 6.43 9.80 0.64
CA SER A 122 7.81 9.57 0.20
C SER A 122 8.69 10.79 0.48
N SER A 123 8.22 11.99 0.16
CA SER A 123 8.98 13.22 0.38
C SER A 123 9.21 13.51 1.86
N LYS A 124 8.21 13.24 2.69
CA LYS A 124 8.29 13.43 4.15
C LYS A 124 9.28 12.46 4.80
N LEU A 125 9.29 11.21 4.33
CA LEU A 125 10.10 10.15 4.93
C LEU A 125 11.47 10.00 4.28
N LYS A 126 11.67 10.52 3.06
CA LYS A 126 12.82 10.23 2.19
C LYS A 126 12.97 8.72 1.97
N LYS A 127 11.84 8.05 1.81
CA LYS A 127 11.71 6.60 1.62
C LYS A 127 10.84 6.30 0.41
N GLU A 128 11.03 5.10 -0.12
CA GLU A 128 10.15 4.52 -1.12
C GLU A 128 8.76 4.23 -0.53
N VAL A 129 7.74 4.51 -1.33
CA VAL A 129 6.33 4.21 -1.03
C VAL A 129 5.77 3.42 -2.21
N THR A 130 5.08 2.32 -1.92
CA THR A 130 4.53 1.44 -2.94
C THR A 130 3.04 1.26 -2.74
N LEU A 131 2.27 1.20 -3.83
CA LEU A 131 0.91 0.66 -3.82
C LEU A 131 0.94 -0.72 -4.48
N CYS A 132 0.35 -1.72 -3.82
CA CYS A 132 0.28 -3.09 -4.30
C CYS A 132 -1.13 -3.67 -4.16
N GLY A 133 -1.30 -4.93 -4.59
CA GLY A 133 -2.48 -5.71 -4.23
C GLY A 133 -2.52 -5.98 -2.73
N GLU A 134 -3.71 -6.31 -2.24
CA GLU A 134 -3.93 -6.66 -0.83
C GLU A 134 -2.97 -7.74 -0.34
N ASN A 135 -2.21 -7.44 0.71
CA ASN A 135 -1.18 -8.27 1.34
C ASN A 135 -0.08 -8.76 0.36
N GLN A 136 0.24 -7.98 -0.68
CA GLN A 136 1.26 -8.32 -1.69
C GLN A 136 2.38 -7.27 -1.83
N PRO A 137 3.07 -6.89 -0.73
CA PRO A 137 4.12 -5.85 -0.76
C PRO A 137 5.29 -6.17 -1.70
N GLU A 138 5.51 -7.44 -2.04
CA GLU A 138 6.52 -7.90 -2.99
C GLU A 138 6.23 -7.54 -4.46
N PHE A 139 4.99 -7.14 -4.76
CA PHE A 139 4.54 -6.81 -6.12
C PHE A 139 4.00 -5.38 -6.20
N PRO A 140 4.89 -4.36 -6.23
CA PRO A 140 4.46 -2.97 -6.35
C PRO A 140 3.86 -2.70 -7.73
N LEU A 141 2.61 -2.24 -7.73
CA LEU A 141 1.87 -1.77 -8.91
C LEU A 141 2.20 -0.30 -9.20
N ILE A 142 2.37 0.49 -8.14
CA ILE A 142 2.89 1.86 -8.18
C ILE A 142 4.06 1.97 -7.20
N LYS A 143 5.10 2.69 -7.59
CA LYS A 143 6.29 2.94 -6.78
C LYS A 143 6.73 4.38 -6.92
N ILE A 144 6.82 5.08 -5.79
CA ILE A 144 7.30 6.45 -5.70
C ILE A 144 8.49 6.51 -4.72
N ASP A 145 9.60 7.07 -5.19
CA ASP A 145 10.73 7.46 -4.37
C ASP A 145 11.20 8.86 -4.80
N THR A 146 10.73 9.85 -4.06
CA THR A 146 11.03 11.27 -4.33
C THR A 146 12.50 11.64 -4.12
N LYS A 147 13.25 10.88 -3.30
CA LYS A 147 14.69 11.14 -3.08
C LYS A 147 15.49 10.73 -4.32
N ASN A 148 15.10 9.63 -4.94
CA ASN A 148 15.77 9.07 -6.11
C ASN A 148 15.05 9.41 -7.44
N GLU A 149 14.07 10.32 -7.40
CA GLU A 149 13.28 10.77 -8.56
C GLU A 149 12.60 9.62 -9.32
N ILE A 150 12.10 8.62 -8.59
CA ILE A 150 11.42 7.45 -9.15
C ILE A 150 9.91 7.64 -9.04
N GLU A 151 9.21 7.55 -10.17
CA GLU A 151 7.76 7.41 -10.24
C GLU A 151 7.40 6.35 -11.29
N LYS A 152 7.23 5.10 -10.85
CA LYS A 152 6.88 3.97 -11.71
C LYS A 152 5.44 3.55 -11.48
N ILE A 153 4.70 3.36 -12.56
CA ILE A 153 3.35 2.79 -12.56
C ILE A 153 3.37 1.65 -13.56
N LEU A 154 2.91 0.48 -13.14
CA LEU A 154 2.86 -0.69 -14.00
C LEU A 154 1.68 -0.57 -14.97
N THR A 155 1.95 -0.47 -16.26
CA THR A 155 0.89 -0.50 -17.27
C THR A 155 0.34 -1.92 -17.44
N GLU A 156 -0.87 -2.06 -17.97
CA GLU A 156 -1.46 -3.39 -18.26
C GLU A 156 -0.51 -4.20 -19.16
N LYS A 157 0.09 -3.54 -20.16
CA LYS A 157 1.06 -4.14 -21.07
C LYS A 157 2.34 -4.59 -20.35
N ASP A 158 2.82 -3.83 -19.37
CA ASP A 158 3.98 -4.23 -18.57
C ASP A 158 3.67 -5.48 -17.74
N ALA A 159 2.50 -5.52 -17.11
CA ALA A 159 2.02 -6.68 -16.37
C ALA A 159 1.90 -7.92 -17.27
N GLU A 160 1.32 -7.80 -18.47
CA GLU A 160 1.28 -8.89 -19.45
C GLU A 160 2.67 -9.37 -19.88
N ASN A 161 3.61 -8.45 -20.07
CA ASN A 161 4.97 -8.78 -20.50
C ASN A 161 5.74 -9.50 -19.39
N LEU A 162 5.54 -9.10 -18.14
CA LEU A 162 6.09 -9.81 -16.98
C LEU A 162 5.54 -11.25 -16.92
N TRP A 163 4.23 -11.42 -17.13
CA TRP A 163 3.60 -12.75 -17.18
C TRP A 163 4.12 -13.64 -18.31
N LYS A 164 4.22 -13.12 -19.55
CA LYS A 164 4.74 -13.89 -20.69
C LYS A 164 6.17 -14.38 -20.44
N LYS A 165 6.97 -13.61 -19.70
CA LYS A 165 8.34 -14.00 -19.31
C LYS A 165 8.39 -15.06 -18.20
N SER A 166 7.40 -15.14 -17.31
CA SER A 166 7.32 -16.24 -16.32
C SER A 166 6.77 -17.52 -16.91
N ASP A 167 5.78 -17.44 -17.81
CA ASP A 167 5.19 -18.61 -18.46
C ASP A 167 6.19 -19.34 -19.36
N GLN A 168 7.18 -18.65 -19.93
CA GLN A 168 8.28 -19.32 -20.64
C GLN A 168 9.15 -20.22 -19.74
N ASN A 169 9.04 -20.08 -18.41
CA ASN A 169 9.71 -20.94 -17.43
C ASN A 169 8.79 -22.00 -16.81
N VAL A 170 7.47 -22.02 -17.11
CA VAL A 170 6.51 -22.96 -16.52
C VAL A 170 5.64 -23.57 -17.61
N ASN A 171 5.71 -24.89 -17.76
CA ASN A 171 5.07 -25.62 -18.84
C ASN A 171 3.53 -25.62 -18.67
N ARG A 172 2.84 -24.87 -19.54
CA ARG A 172 1.47 -25.04 -20.08
C ARG A 172 0.24 -24.80 -19.16
N PHE A 173 -0.77 -24.13 -19.78
CA PHE A 173 -2.17 -23.86 -19.37
C PHE A 173 -2.35 -22.66 -18.42
N THR A 174 -3.17 -21.62 -18.67
CA THR A 174 -4.36 -21.43 -19.52
C THR A 174 -4.52 -19.96 -19.92
N LYS A 175 -5.11 -19.76 -21.11
CA LYS A 175 -5.74 -18.51 -21.56
C LYS A 175 -6.99 -18.26 -20.70
N LEU A 176 -6.89 -17.52 -19.61
CA LEU A 176 -8.07 -17.13 -18.83
C LEU A 176 -7.98 -15.66 -18.44
N LYS A 177 -9.02 -14.93 -18.83
CA LYS A 177 -9.17 -13.48 -18.77
C LYS A 177 -8.85 -12.94 -17.37
N SER A 178 -8.28 -11.74 -17.34
CA SER A 178 -7.91 -10.83 -16.22
C SER A 178 -8.49 -11.13 -14.83
N LYS A 179 -9.75 -11.53 -14.70
CA LYS A 179 -10.47 -11.78 -13.43
C LYS A 179 -9.91 -12.85 -12.50
N ILE A 180 -9.08 -13.78 -12.97
CA ILE A 180 -8.53 -14.88 -12.12
C ILE A 180 -7.05 -14.64 -11.78
N ILE A 181 -6.42 -13.71 -12.48
CA ILE A 181 -4.98 -13.52 -12.53
C ILE A 181 -4.44 -13.08 -11.14
N MET A 182 -5.04 -12.07 -10.51
CA MET A 182 -4.60 -11.60 -9.17
C MET A 182 -4.80 -12.63 -8.05
N LYS A 183 -5.79 -13.53 -8.19
CA LYS A 183 -6.07 -14.58 -7.18
C LYS A 183 -5.01 -15.70 -7.15
N PHE A 184 -4.23 -15.86 -8.22
CA PHE A 184 -3.19 -16.90 -8.35
C PHE A 184 -1.77 -16.34 -8.56
N PHE A 185 -1.61 -15.03 -8.70
CA PHE A 185 -0.33 -14.34 -8.85
C PHE A 185 0.72 -14.59 -7.75
N PRO A 186 0.40 -14.80 -6.45
CA PRO A 186 1.46 -14.83 -5.44
C PRO A 186 2.35 -16.09 -5.46
N LYS A 187 1.96 -17.19 -6.15
CA LYS A 187 2.69 -18.47 -6.05
C LYS A 187 3.67 -18.79 -7.19
N LEU A 188 3.72 -17.98 -8.25
CA LEU A 188 4.49 -18.33 -9.47
C LEU A 188 5.68 -17.41 -9.78
N PHE A 189 5.93 -16.38 -8.97
CA PHE A 189 6.97 -15.38 -9.26
C PHE A 189 8.08 -15.25 -8.19
N GLU A 190 8.24 -16.28 -7.38
CA GLU A 190 9.12 -16.29 -6.20
C GLU A 190 10.62 -16.31 -6.51
N LYS A 191 11.08 -16.43 -7.77
CA LYS A 191 12.52 -16.64 -8.04
C LYS A 191 13.24 -15.53 -8.82
N LYS A 192 12.52 -14.74 -9.62
CA LYS A 192 13.15 -13.70 -10.49
C LYS A 192 13.00 -12.27 -9.98
N VAL A 193 11.94 -11.96 -9.22
CA VAL A 193 11.85 -10.67 -8.49
C VAL A 193 12.92 -10.62 -7.40
N LEU A 194 13.17 -11.75 -6.75
CA LEU A 194 14.22 -11.95 -5.75
C LEU A 194 15.65 -11.67 -6.25
N GLU A 195 15.93 -11.81 -7.55
CA GLU A 195 17.23 -11.45 -8.15
C GLU A 195 17.28 -10.00 -8.67
N SER A 196 16.13 -9.37 -8.94
CA SER A 196 16.07 -7.95 -9.33
C SER A 196 16.01 -6.99 -8.13
N ALA A 197 15.72 -7.53 -6.93
CA ALA A 197 15.62 -6.83 -5.65
C ALA A 197 16.94 -6.85 -4.84
N ASN A 198 18.10 -7.00 -5.49
CA ASN A 198 19.41 -7.29 -4.87
C ASN A 198 20.04 -6.14 -4.03
N GLY A 199 19.26 -5.44 -3.20
CA GLY A 199 19.72 -4.64 -2.05
C GLY A 199 18.84 -4.97 -0.82
N GLU A 200 19.43 -5.01 0.38
CA GLU A 200 18.89 -5.75 1.55
C GLU A 200 17.41 -5.48 1.93
N TYR A 201 16.68 -6.58 2.10
CA TYR A 201 15.29 -6.75 2.52
C TYR A 201 15.26 -7.43 3.91
N LYS A 202 14.39 -6.96 4.84
CA LYS A 202 13.42 -7.79 5.63
C LYS A 202 12.80 -7.08 6.85
N SER A 203 11.47 -7.11 6.91
CA SER A 203 10.73 -7.63 8.07
C SER A 203 9.36 -8.19 7.68
N THR A 204 9.11 -9.42 8.11
CA THR A 204 7.82 -10.00 8.52
C THR A 204 8.28 -11.12 9.46
N PRO A 205 7.99 -11.13 10.78
CA PRO A 205 6.62 -11.43 11.22
C PRO A 205 6.22 -11.02 12.69
N LYS A 206 4.93 -11.05 13.06
CA LYS A 206 4.54 -11.70 14.35
C LYS A 206 3.65 -12.89 14.04
N GLU A 207 4.32 -13.79 13.35
CA GLU A 207 3.86 -15.00 12.67
C GLU A 207 2.59 -14.85 11.83
N LYS A 208 2.77 -13.95 10.85
CA LYS A 208 2.16 -13.96 9.51
C LYS A 208 0.66 -13.74 9.50
N ASN A 209 0.30 -12.48 9.76
CA ASN A 209 -0.94 -11.81 9.40
C ASN A 209 -2.17 -12.66 9.76
N VAL A 210 -2.34 -12.89 11.08
CA VAL A 210 -3.44 -13.69 11.61
C VAL A 210 -4.76 -13.15 11.07
N ARG A 211 -5.49 -14.07 10.42
CA ARG A 211 -6.82 -13.99 9.79
C ARG A 211 -7.80 -12.98 10.35
#